data_AF-A0A9E7C233-F1
#
_entry.id   AF-A0A9E7C233-F1
#
_cell.length_a   1.000
_cell.length_b   1.000
_cell.length_c   1.000
_cell.angle_alpha   90.00
_cell.angle_beta   90.00
_cell.angle_gamma   90.00
#
_symmetry.space_group_name_H-M   'P 1'
#
loop_
_entity.id
_entity.type
_entity.pdbx_description
1 polymer ?
#
loop_
_entity_poly.entity_id
_entity_poly.type
_entity_poly.pdbx_seq_one_letter_code
_entity_poly.pdbx_strand_id
1 'polypeptide(L)'
;MGDHIELTLRPKAGAKPLDAETAGRIGRAARADTVQLSEGGAVFGFSPPAADSGVVRGNVEMGARFELGAHWHTRYELVGG
;
A
#
# COMPACT_ATOMS: atom_id res chain seq x y z
N MET A 1 -16.66 -1.85 16.27
CA MET A 1 -15.30 -1.43 15.88
C MET A 1 -14.72 -2.63 15.15
N GLY A 2 -14.70 -2.65 13.83
CA GLY A 2 -14.23 -3.83 13.08
C GLY A 2 -12.71 -3.82 12.97
N ASP A 3 -12.04 -4.96 13.13
CA ASP A 3 -10.59 -5.13 13.05
C ASP A 3 -10.02 -4.92 11.62
N HIS A 4 -10.24 -3.75 11.02
CA HIS A 4 -9.71 -3.42 9.70
C HIS A 4 -8.20 -3.12 9.78
N ILE A 5 -7.43 -3.74 8.90
CA ILE A 5 -5.99 -3.49 8.79
C ILE A 5 -5.82 -2.37 7.76
N GLU A 6 -5.08 -1.33 8.13
CA GLU A 6 -4.76 -0.22 7.23
C GLU A 6 -3.25 -0.14 7.00
N LEU A 7 -2.85 -0.20 5.74
CA LEU A 7 -1.46 -0.02 5.32
C LEU A 7 -1.34 1.23 4.47
N THR A 8 -0.43 2.12 4.84
CA THR A 8 -0.18 3.37 4.13
C THR A 8 1.18 3.31 3.43
N LEU A 9 1.17 3.39 2.10
CA LEU A 9 2.35 3.58 1.28
C LEU A 9 2.52 5.07 0.99
N ARG A 10 3.52 5.71 1.58
CA ARG A 10 3.77 7.15 1.39
C ARG A 10 5.12 7.43 0.74
N PRO A 11 5.22 8.48 -0.08
CA PRO A 11 6.50 8.95 -0.61
C PRO A 11 7.36 9.54 0.51
N LYS A 12 8.67 9.28 0.45
CA LYS A 12 9.66 9.96 1.27
C LYS A 12 9.87 11.39 0.76
N ALA A 13 10.52 12.23 1.58
CA ALA A 13 10.83 13.60 1.19
C ALA A 13 11.57 13.65 -0.16
N GLY A 14 11.03 14.43 -1.10
CA GLY A 14 11.58 14.59 -2.45
C GLY A 14 11.25 13.47 -3.45
N ALA A 15 10.51 12.43 -3.04
CA ALA A 15 10.00 11.43 -3.97
C ALA A 15 8.71 11.93 -4.67
N LYS A 16 8.47 11.41 -5.89
CA LYS A 16 7.25 11.71 -6.64
C LYS A 16 6.03 11.17 -5.87
N PRO A 17 4.91 11.92 -5.81
CA PRO A 17 3.66 11.36 -5.29
C PRO A 17 3.20 10.14 -6.09
N LEU A 18 2.50 9.25 -5.40
CA LEU A 18 1.85 8.08 -5.97
C LEU A 18 0.63 8.52 -6.79
N ASP A 19 0.58 8.12 -8.04
CA ASP A 19 -0.56 8.39 -8.92
C ASP A 19 -1.71 7.41 -8.62
N ALA A 20 -2.96 7.85 -8.87
CA ALA A 20 -4.18 7.05 -8.60
C ALA A 20 -4.17 5.68 -9.28
N GLU A 21 -3.65 5.64 -10.51
CA GLU A 21 -3.55 4.42 -11.29
C GLU A 21 -2.58 3.41 -10.64
N THR A 22 -1.40 3.89 -10.22
CA THR A 22 -0.41 3.08 -9.52
C THR A 22 -0.95 2.57 -8.18
N ALA A 23 -1.61 3.44 -7.41
CA ALA A 23 -2.29 3.04 -6.17
C ALA A 23 -3.31 1.92 -6.42
N GLY A 24 -4.16 2.08 -7.45
CA GLY A 24 -5.18 1.09 -7.79
C GLY A 24 -4.58 -0.25 -8.22
N ARG A 25 -3.49 -0.25 -8.97
CA ARG A 25 -2.78 -1.47 -9.38
C ARG A 25 -2.15 -2.19 -8.19
N ILE A 26 -1.48 -1.45 -7.30
CA ILE A 26 -0.91 -1.99 -6.07
C ILE A 26 -2.02 -2.57 -5.19
N GLY A 27 -3.13 -1.85 -4.99
CA GLY A 27 -4.25 -2.34 -4.18
C GLY A 27 -4.90 -3.59 -4.77
N ARG A 28 -5.05 -3.66 -6.10
CA ARG A 28 -5.56 -4.85 -6.79
C ARG A 28 -4.63 -6.05 -6.63
N ALA A 29 -3.32 -5.85 -6.76
CA ALA A 29 -2.33 -6.88 -6.51
C ALA A 29 -2.33 -7.33 -5.04
N ALA A 30 -2.52 -6.38 -4.12
CA ALA A 30 -2.56 -6.62 -2.68
C ALA A 30 -3.86 -7.26 -2.19
N ARG A 31 -4.91 -7.28 -3.01
CA ARG A 31 -6.29 -7.60 -2.64
C ARG A 31 -6.82 -6.69 -1.51
N ALA A 32 -6.50 -5.41 -1.58
CA ALA A 32 -7.08 -4.42 -0.70
C ALA A 32 -8.58 -4.25 -1.02
N ASP A 33 -9.40 -4.18 0.03
CA ASP A 33 -10.84 -3.89 -0.10
C ASP A 33 -11.06 -2.43 -0.51
N THR A 34 -10.21 -1.54 0.01
CA THR A 34 -10.27 -0.11 -0.26
C THR A 34 -8.89 0.44 -0.57
N VAL A 35 -8.85 1.42 -1.47
CA VAL A 35 -7.64 2.17 -1.83
C VAL A 35 -7.98 3.65 -1.82
N GLN A 36 -7.31 4.43 -0.98
CA GLN A 36 -7.52 5.87 -0.88
C GLN A 36 -6.18 6.59 -1.09
N LEU A 37 -6.15 7.58 -1.97
CA LEU A 37 -4.98 8.44 -2.10
C LEU A 37 -4.96 9.47 -0.98
N SER A 38 -3.81 9.65 -0.33
CA SER A 38 -3.64 10.61 0.77
C SER A 38 -2.26 11.23 0.75
N GLU A 39 -2.18 12.57 0.74
CA GLU A 39 -0.92 13.36 0.81
C GLU A 39 0.21 12.85 -0.11
N GLY A 40 -0.14 12.46 -1.34
CA GLY A 40 0.80 11.93 -2.31
C GLY A 40 1.22 10.47 -2.08
N GLY A 41 0.63 9.78 -1.11
CA GLY A 41 0.68 8.32 -0.92
C GLY A 41 -0.67 7.65 -1.16
N ALA A 42 -0.78 6.39 -0.73
CA ALA A 42 -2.00 5.60 -0.78
C ALA A 42 -2.20 4.82 0.53
N VAL A 43 -3.44 4.77 1.01
CA VAL A 43 -3.90 3.95 2.12
C VAL A 43 -4.68 2.76 1.55
N PHE A 44 -4.33 1.56 2.00
CA PHE A 44 -4.91 0.29 1.61
C PHE A 44 -5.64 -0.30 2.83
N GLY A 45 -6.95 -0.43 2.75
CA GLY A 45 -7.76 -1.05 3.80
C GLY A 45 -8.06 -2.52 3.50
N PHE A 46 -7.97 -3.35 4.53
CA PHE A 46 -8.23 -4.79 4.48
C PHE A 46 -9.18 -5.21 5.61
N SER A 47 -10.13 -6.07 5.30
CA SER A 47 -11.15 -6.55 6.25
C SER A 47 -10.76 -7.90 6.87
N PRO A 48 -10.93 -8.08 8.19
CA PRO A 48 -10.76 -9.37 8.88
C PRO A 48 -11.96 -10.29 8.57
N PRO A 49 -11.84 -11.63 8.67
CA PRO A 49 -10.71 -12.44 9.17
C PRO A 49 -9.77 -12.91 8.05
N ALA A 50 -9.91 -12.39 6.84
CA ALA A 50 -9.35 -12.98 5.63
C ALA A 50 -7.83 -12.82 5.48
N ALA A 51 -7.16 -12.01 6.31
CA ALA A 51 -5.76 -11.74 6.11
C ALA A 51 -5.00 -11.39 7.41
N ASP A 52 -3.91 -12.12 7.65
CA ASP A 52 -2.88 -11.82 8.64
C ASP A 52 -2.16 -10.52 8.24
N SER A 53 -1.87 -9.63 9.19
CA SER A 53 -1.18 -8.36 8.94
C SER A 53 0.15 -8.54 8.19
N GLY A 54 0.86 -9.64 8.42
CA GLY A 54 2.08 -9.97 7.68
C GLY A 54 1.82 -10.34 6.22
N VAL A 55 0.71 -11.03 5.94
CA VAL A 55 0.32 -11.43 4.57
C VAL A 55 -0.11 -10.22 3.75
N VAL A 56 -0.98 -9.35 4.28
CA VAL A 56 -1.40 -8.13 3.55
C VAL A 56 -0.22 -7.21 3.30
N ARG A 57 0.68 -7.08 4.29
CA ARG A 57 1.91 -6.29 4.14
C ARG A 57 2.79 -6.84 3.02
N GLY A 58 3.06 -8.14 3.02
CA GLY A 58 3.85 -8.79 1.98
C GLY A 58 3.24 -8.61 0.58
N ASN A 59 1.91 -8.64 0.48
CA ASN A 59 1.23 -8.41 -0.80
C ASN A 59 1.36 -6.96 -1.28
N VAL A 60 1.25 -5.96 -0.39
CA VAL A 60 1.49 -4.54 -0.73
C VAL A 60 2.94 -4.32 -1.13
N GLU A 61 3.91 -4.92 -0.43
CA GLU A 61 5.34 -4.81 -0.76
C GLU A 61 5.66 -5.43 -2.13
N MET A 62 5.05 -6.57 -2.46
CA MET A 62 5.12 -7.18 -3.80
C MET A 62 4.54 -6.25 -4.87
N GLY A 63 3.34 -5.71 -4.65
CA GLY A 63 2.69 -4.78 -5.57
C GLY A 63 3.52 -3.52 -5.80
N ALA A 64 4.05 -2.93 -4.72
CA ALA A 64 4.95 -1.78 -4.78
C ALA A 64 6.23 -2.12 -5.55
N ARG A 65 6.81 -3.31 -5.34
CA ARG A 65 7.99 -3.76 -6.10
C ARG A 65 7.70 -3.89 -7.60
N PHE A 66 6.52 -4.37 -7.96
CA PHE A 66 6.15 -4.56 -9.36
C PHE A 66 5.89 -3.21 -10.06
N GLU A 67 5.13 -2.32 -9.44
CA GLU A 67 4.73 -1.04 -10.06
C GLU A 67 5.80 0.06 -9.93
N LEU A 68 6.54 0.12 -8.81
CA LEU A 68 7.52 1.19 -8.51
C LEU A 68 8.98 0.73 -8.71
N GLY A 69 9.19 -0.57 -8.94
CA GLY A 69 10.49 -1.19 -9.17
C GLY A 69 11.19 -1.72 -7.90
N ALA A 70 12.30 -2.43 -8.09
CA ALA A 70 13.04 -3.12 -7.02
C ALA A 70 13.52 -2.22 -5.87
N HIS A 71 13.78 -0.94 -6.16
CA HIS A 71 14.25 0.06 -5.19
C HIS A 71 13.13 0.97 -4.70
N TRP A 72 11.87 0.54 -4.72
CA TRP A 72 10.76 1.37 -4.25
C TRP A 72 10.97 1.86 -2.81
N HIS A 73 11.55 1.02 -1.93
CA HIS A 73 11.83 1.34 -0.53
C HIS A 73 12.83 2.49 -0.32
N THR A 74 13.58 2.91 -1.35
CA THR A 74 14.45 4.09 -1.26
C THR A 74 13.65 5.39 -1.39
N ARG A 75 12.50 5.34 -2.05
CA ARG A 75 11.64 6.49 -2.39
C ARG A 75 10.32 6.50 -1.64
N TYR A 76 9.85 5.34 -1.19
CA TYR A 76 8.59 5.18 -0.49
C TYR A 76 8.79 4.36 0.77
N GLU A 77 7.87 4.49 1.70
CA GLU A 77 7.82 3.71 2.94
C GLU A 77 6.41 3.20 3.16
N LEU A 78 6.33 1.97 3.68
CA LEU A 78 5.08 1.32 4.04
C LEU A 78 4.94 1.36 5.57
N VAL A 79 3.90 2.03 6.05
CA VAL A 79 3.60 2.22 7.48
C VAL A 79 2.19 1.71 7.77
N GLY A 80 1.90 1.41 9.04
CA GLY A 80 0.62 0.83 9.46
C GLY A 80 0.70 -0.68 9.72
N GLY A 81 -0.40 -1.22 10.24
CA GLY A 81 -0.51 -2.58 10.78
C GLY A 81 -1.53 -2.64 11.91
#